data_AF-A0A6C0Y4V3-F1
#
_entry.id   AF-A0A6C0Y4V3-F1
#
_cell.length_a   1.000
_cell.length_b   1.000
_cell.length_c   1.000
_cell.angle_alpha   90.00
_cell.angle_beta   90.00
_cell.angle_gamma   90.00
#
_symmetry.space_group_name_H-M   'P 1'
#
loop_
_entity.id
_entity.type
_entity.pdbx_description
1 polymer ?
#
loop_
_entity_poly.entity_id
_entity_poly.type
_entity_poly.pdbx_seq_one_letter_code
_entity_poly.pdbx_strand_id
1 'polypeptide(L)' 'MKSLNQALREWLLERRGRGMVLAKKLNCSKQYISEISKMETGLSLAKWDEIQWAMLEVEGNERGVKG' A
#
# COMPACT_ATOMS: atom_id res chain seq x y z
N MET A 1 1.61 -19.53 -0.25
CA MET A 1 1.66 -18.25 0.50
C MET A 1 1.64 -17.13 -0.53
N LYS A 2 0.77 -16.11 -0.39
CA LYS A 2 0.84 -14.92 -1.24
C LYS A 2 2.11 -14.15 -0.90
N SER A 3 2.81 -13.59 -1.89
CA SER A 3 3.95 -12.71 -1.61
C SER A 3 3.45 -11.37 -1.03
N LEU A 4 4.31 -10.69 -0.27
CA LEU A 4 3.98 -9.37 0.31
C LEU A 4 3.65 -8.35 -0.78
N ASN A 5 4.38 -8.42 -1.90
CA ASN A 5 4.15 -7.61 -3.08
C ASN A 5 2.76 -7.88 -3.70
N GLN A 6 2.34 -9.14 -3.76
CA GLN A 6 0.99 -9.51 -4.21
C GLN A 6 -0.10 -8.99 -3.27
N ALA A 7 0.11 -9.07 -1.95
CA ALA A 7 -0.83 -8.53 -0.97
C ALA A 7 -0.99 -7.00 -1.12
N LEU A 8 0.12 -6.27 -1.29
CA LEU A 8 0.08 -4.84 -1.60
C LEU A 8 -0.71 -4.57 -2.89
N ARG A 9 -0.48 -5.35 -3.95
CA ARG A 9 -1.16 -5.18 -5.23
C ARG A 9 -2.66 -5.36 -5.12
N GLU A 10 -3.12 -6.40 -4.43
CA GLU A 10 -4.54 -6.66 -4.21
C GLU A 10 -5.18 -5.48 -3.46
N TRP A 11 -4.55 -5.02 -2.38
CA TRP A 11 -5.04 -3.88 -1.61
C TRP A 11 -5.15 -2.58 -2.41
N LEU A 12 -4.19 -2.32 -3.31
CA LEU A 12 -4.22 -1.17 -4.21
C LEU A 12 -5.37 -1.25 -5.23
N LEU A 13 -5.77 -2.46 -5.62
CA LEU A 13 -6.84 -2.70 -6.60
C LEU A 13 -8.23 -2.63 -5.97
N GLU A 14 -8.36 -2.86 -4.66
CA GLU A 14 -9.64 -2.77 -3.94
C GLU A 14 -10.30 -1.39 -4.06
N ARG A 15 -9.51 -0.30 -4.06
CA ARG A 15 -10.04 1.07 -4.19
C ARG A 15 -9.14 1.99 -4.99
N ARG A 16 -9.76 2.73 -5.91
CA ARG A 16 -9.09 3.75 -6.71
C ARG A 16 -8.55 4.86 -5.80
N GLY A 17 -7.31 5.27 -6.04
CA GLY A 17 -6.65 6.37 -5.31
C GLY A 17 -5.76 5.94 -4.15
N ARG A 18 -5.91 4.70 -3.64
CA ARG A 18 -5.08 4.15 -2.55
C ARG A 18 -3.58 4.26 -2.82
N GLY A 19 -3.14 3.99 -4.05
CA GLY A 19 -1.72 4.11 -4.41
C GLY A 19 -1.17 5.53 -4.28
N MET A 20 -1.98 6.57 -4.51
CA MET A 20 -1.57 7.96 -4.32
C MET A 20 -1.52 8.33 -2.84
N VAL A 21 -2.52 7.93 -2.07
CA VAL A 21 -2.61 8.23 -0.63
C VAL A 21 -1.50 7.51 0.13
N LEU A 22 -1.27 6.23 -0.18
CA LEU A 22 -0.20 5.42 0.41
C LEU A 22 1.17 6.01 0.08
N ALA A 23 1.41 6.40 -1.17
CA ALA A 23 2.66 7.05 -1.56
C ALA A 23 2.90 8.36 -0.79
N LYS A 24 1.85 9.17 -0.60
CA LYS A 24 1.93 10.39 0.20
C LYS A 24 2.26 10.10 1.67
N LYS A 25 1.64 9.07 2.25
CA LYS A 25 1.88 8.63 3.64
C LYS A 25 3.32 8.14 3.85
N LEU A 26 3.82 7.35 2.91
CA LEU A 26 5.18 6.81 2.93
C LEU A 26 6.24 7.78 2.39
N ASN A 27 5.85 9.02 2.08
CA ASN A 27 6.69 10.05 1.48
C ASN A 27 7.52 9.54 0.29
N CYS A 28 6.87 8.81 -0.62
CA CYS A 28 7.48 8.23 -1.80
C CYS A 28 6.63 8.50 -3.05
N SER A 29 7.13 8.09 -4.22
CA SER A 29 6.39 8.28 -5.47
C SER A 29 5.31 7.22 -5.67
N LYS A 30 4.20 7.58 -6.33
CA LYS A 30 3.18 6.59 -6.73
C LYS A 30 3.76 5.51 -7.67
N GLN A 31 4.77 5.88 -8.46
CA GLN A 31 5.47 4.97 -9.37
C GLN A 31 6.21 3.91 -8.58
N TYR A 32 6.93 4.30 -7.53
CA TYR A 32 7.59 3.37 -6.62
C TYR A 32 6.61 2.34 -6.03
N ILE A 33 5.46 2.78 -5.50
CA ILE A 33 4.41 1.88 -4.98
C ILE A 33 3.89 0.94 -6.08
N SER A 34 3.70 1.45 -7.30
CA SER A 34 3.26 0.62 -8.43
C SER A 34 4.30 -0.42 -8.84
N GLU A 35 5.58 -0.03 -8.88
CA GLU A 35 6.70 -0.89 -9.26
C GLU A 35 6.87 -2.01 -8.24
N ILE A 36 6.98 -1.70 -6.95
CA ILE A 36 7.14 -2.72 -5.91
C ILE A 36 5.95 -3.68 -5.88
N SER A 37 4.71 -3.23 -6.13
CA SER A 37 3.53 -4.10 -6.15
C SER A 37 3.54 -5.14 -7.29
N LYS A 38 4.34 -4.92 -8.35
CA LYS A 38 4.44 -5.80 -9.51
C LYS A 38 5.63 -6.74 -9.46
N MET A 39 6.60 -6.49 -8.58
CA MET A 39 7.76 -7.36 -8.41
C MET A 39 7.33 -8.70 -7.79
N GLU A 40 7.93 -9.78 -8.27
CA GLU A 40 7.66 -11.14 -7.78
C GLU A 40 8.12 -11.30 -6.32
N THR A 41 9.27 -10.71 -6.01
CA THR A 41 9.84 -10.55 -4.66
C THR A 41 10.52 -9.19 -4.58
N GLY A 42 10.68 -8.62 -3.38
CA GLY A 42 11.41 -7.35 -3.23
C GLY A 42 11.06 -6.54 -2.00
N LEU A 43 9.93 -6.83 -1.34
CA LEU A 43 9.64 -6.25 -0.03
C LEU A 43 10.32 -7.08 1.06
N SER A 44 11.23 -6.45 1.81
CA SER A 44 11.69 -6.98 3.08
C SER A 44 10.57 -6.92 4.12
N LEU A 45 10.63 -7.77 5.14
CA LEU A 45 9.65 -7.75 6.24
C LEU A 45 9.57 -6.38 6.91
N ALA A 46 10.71 -5.73 7.17
CA ALA A 46 10.73 -4.39 7.76
C ALA A 46 10.02 -3.36 6.87
N LYS A 47 10.19 -3.43 5.54
CA LYS A 47 9.50 -2.51 4.61
C LYS A 47 8.02 -2.82 4.51
N TRP A 48 7.66 -4.10 4.60
CA TRP A 48 6.27 -4.52 4.65
C TRP A 48 5.56 -4.01 5.90
N ASP A 49 6.17 -4.10 7.08
CA ASP A 49 5.58 -3.59 8.32
C ASP A 49 5.28 -2.09 8.22
N GLU A 50 6.21 -1.29 7.69
CA GLU A 50 6.02 0.14 7.42
C GLU A 50 4.83 0.39 6.47
N ILE A 51 4.76 -0.36 5.36
CA ILE A 51 3.67 -0.27 4.38
C ILE A 51 2.33 -0.67 5.01
N GLN A 52 2.31 -1.75 5.79
CA GLN A 52 1.10 -2.28 6.42
C GLN A 52 0.54 -1.29 7.45
N TRP A 53 1.39 -0.64 8.24
CA TRP A 53 0.97 0.44 9.13
C TRP A 53 0.34 1.61 8.37
N ALA A 54 0.97 2.06 7.28
CA ALA A 54 0.40 3.13 6.45
C ALA A 54 -0.92 2.72 5.78
N MET A 55 -1.06 1.46 5.35
CA MET A 55 -2.30 0.92 4.80
C MET A 55 -3.45 1.00 5.82
N LEU A 56 -3.20 0.60 7.07
CA LEU A 56 -4.20 0.67 8.15
C LEU A 56 -4.66 2.11 8.42
N GLU A 57 -3.75 3.08 8.38
CA GLU A 57 -4.13 4.50 8.51
C GLU A 57 -4.98 4.98 7.34
N VAL A 58 -4.68 4.55 6.11
CA VAL A 58 -5.48 4.88 4.92
C VAL A 58 -6.89 4.30 5.06
N GLU A 59 -7.01 3.04 5.45
CA GLU A 59 -8.30 2.39 5.68
C GLU A 59 -9.10 3.03 6.83
N GLY A 60 -8.41 3.43 7.90
CA GLY A 60 -9.02 4.15 9.02
C GLY A 60 -9.63 5.48 8.56
N ASN A 61 -8.88 6.25 7.76
CA ASN A 61 -9.37 7.49 7.17
C ASN A 61 -10.54 7.23 6.22
N GLU A 62 -10.46 6.20 5.37
CA GLU A 62 -11.54 5.81 4.45
C GLU A 62 -12.85 5.45 5.18
N ARG A 63 -12.77 4.86 6.38
CA ARG A 63 -13.94 4.53 7.21
C ARG A 63 -14.43 5.73 8.04
N GLY A 64 -13.54 6.67 8.35
CA GLY A 64 -13.85 7.92 9.04
C GLY A 64 -14.55 8.96 8.15
N VAL A 65 -14.50 8.84 6.82
CA VAL A 65 -15.34 9.60 5.88
C VAL A 65 -16.77 9.04 5.87
N LYS A 66 -17.44 9.09 7.01
CA LYS A 66 -18.91 9.20 7.10
C LYS A 66 -19.19 10.63 7.54
N GLY A 67 -19.17 11.55 6.57
CA GLY A 67 -19.85 12.83 6.65
C GLY A 67 -21.23 12.68 6.02
#